data_AF-A0A183ECH4-F1
#
_entry.id   AF-A0A183ECH4-F1
#
_cell.length_a   1.000
_cell.length_b   1.000
_cell.length_c   1.000
_cell.angle_alpha   90.00
_cell.angle_beta   90.00
_cell.angle_gamma   90.00
#
_symmetry.space_group_name_H-M   'P 1'
#
loop_
_entity.id
_entity.type
_entity.pdbx_description
1 polymer ?
#
loop_
_entity_poly.entity_id
_entity_poly.type
_entity_poly.pdbx_seq_one_letter_code
_entity_poly.pdbx_strand_id
1 'polypeptide(L)'
;MINLSLQRLNAICSLRIANYSFSGQYWCAACSFVSQGAPECSPSLEAPGATYLNVQVQGPPTQSEALPTVQKLHSSDSALVTVHYCAEPLPKLPRDVVFSVDQNELQIGQAWQNFRFEGTTQNNTVPNCHLAKLLISPVSDSDTSRQVVLKVQNTYGSKQFVSVSTE
;
A
#
# COMPACT_ATOMS: atom_id res chain seq x y z
N MET A 1 16.84 43.32 -38.66
CA MET A 1 17.01 41.88 -38.35
C MET A 1 17.11 41.75 -36.84
N ILE A 2 16.04 41.29 -36.18
CA ILE A 2 16.09 40.98 -34.75
C ILE A 2 16.70 39.58 -34.63
N ASN A 3 17.89 39.51 -34.05
CA ASN A 3 18.59 38.25 -33.80
C ASN A 3 17.97 37.64 -32.54
N LEU A 4 17.02 36.71 -32.70
CA LEU A 4 16.43 35.97 -31.57
C LEU A 4 17.42 34.88 -31.16
N SER A 5 18.16 35.11 -30.07
CA SER A 5 18.97 34.07 -29.43
C SER A 5 18.04 33.09 -28.70
N LEU A 6 17.85 31.91 -29.29
CA LEU A 6 17.17 30.79 -28.64
C LEU A 6 18.06 30.24 -27.53
N GLN A 7 17.76 30.61 -26.28
CA GLN A 7 18.39 29.99 -25.11
C GLN A 7 17.66 28.70 -24.77
N ARG A 8 18.37 27.57 -24.90
CA ARG A 8 17.86 26.28 -24.44
C ARG A 8 18.08 26.17 -22.94
N LEU A 9 16.99 26.22 -22.18
CA LEU A 9 16.99 25.92 -20.76
C LEU A 9 16.83 24.40 -20.56
N ASN A 10 17.65 23.83 -19.69
CA ASN A 10 17.53 22.44 -19.26
C ASN A 10 16.98 22.42 -17.83
N ALA A 11 15.88 21.69 -17.62
CA ALA A 11 15.26 21.53 -16.31
C ALA A 11 15.26 20.04 -15.95
N ILE A 12 15.66 19.74 -14.71
CA ILE A 12 15.72 18.37 -14.18
C ILE A 12 14.70 18.25 -13.06
N CYS A 13 13.74 17.33 -13.21
CA CYS A 13 12.86 16.91 -12.12
C CYS A 13 13.48 15.69 -11.42
N SER A 14 13.80 15.81 -10.14
CA SER A 14 14.26 14.68 -9.33
C SER A 14 13.10 14.06 -8.56
N LEU A 15 12.84 12.77 -8.77
CA LEU A 15 11.85 12.00 -8.01
C LEU A 15 12.55 11.18 -6.92
N ARG A 16 12.09 11.29 -5.67
CA ARG A 16 12.55 10.46 -4.55
C ARG A 16 11.45 9.49 -4.17
N ILE A 17 11.66 8.21 -4.44
CA ILE A 17 10.69 7.13 -4.19
C ILE A 17 10.92 6.57 -2.79
N ALA A 18 9.95 6.75 -1.89
CA ALA A 18 10.06 6.28 -0.50
C ALA A 18 9.24 5.01 -0.21
N ASN A 19 8.11 4.81 -0.89
CA ASN A 19 7.23 3.66 -0.68
C ASN A 19 6.41 3.36 -1.96
N TYR A 20 5.54 2.34 -1.90
CA TYR A 20 4.75 1.90 -3.05
C TYR A 20 3.71 2.89 -3.56
N SER A 21 3.27 3.87 -2.76
CA SER A 21 2.31 4.89 -3.19
C SER A 21 2.91 5.87 -4.22
N PHE A 22 4.24 5.84 -4.40
CA PHE A 22 4.95 6.54 -5.48
C PHE A 22 4.91 5.79 -6.82
N SER A 23 4.12 4.72 -6.94
CA SER A 23 3.84 4.11 -8.23
C SER A 23 2.76 4.93 -8.95
N GLY A 24 2.99 5.27 -10.21
CA GLY A 24 2.05 6.08 -10.97
C GLY A 24 2.67 6.73 -12.19
N GLN A 25 1.90 7.63 -12.80
CA GLN A 25 2.33 8.42 -13.93
C GLN A 25 2.85 9.78 -13.44
N TYR A 26 4.06 10.13 -13.88
CA TYR A 26 4.74 11.38 -13.56
C TYR A 26 5.02 12.16 -14.84
N TRP A 27 4.91 13.48 -14.80
CA TRP A 27 5.34 14.36 -15.89
C TRP A 27 5.91 15.64 -15.31
N CYS A 28 6.68 16.34 -16.12
CA CYS A 28 7.20 17.66 -15.79
C CYS A 28 6.53 18.69 -16.68
N ALA A 29 6.21 19.84 -16.10
CA ALA A 29 5.74 21.02 -16.80
C ALA A 29 6.79 22.11 -16.69
N ALA A 30 7.11 22.76 -17.81
CA ALA A 30 7.93 23.97 -17.81
C ALA A 30 7.01 25.18 -17.77
N CYS A 31 7.14 26.02 -16.74
CA CYS A 31 6.28 27.18 -16.55
C CYS A 31 7.08 28.48 -16.74
N SER A 32 6.55 29.42 -17.49
CA SER A 32 7.19 30.72 -17.77
C SER A 32 6.20 31.87 -17.67
N PHE A 33 6.68 33.04 -17.24
CA PHE A 33 5.90 34.27 -17.25
C PHE A 33 6.04 34.94 -18.62
N VAL A 34 4.95 34.99 -19.36
CA VAL A 34 4.91 35.60 -20.71
C VAL A 34 4.33 37.03 -20.68
N SER A 35 3.61 37.38 -19.60
CA SER A 35 3.01 38.70 -19.35
C SER A 35 2.82 38.94 -17.83
N GLN A 36 2.20 40.06 -17.43
CA GLN A 36 1.78 40.23 -16.04
C GLN A 36 0.59 39.31 -15.73
N GLY A 37 0.84 38.20 -15.04
CA GLY A 37 -0.18 37.20 -14.72
C GLY A 37 0.40 35.93 -14.10
N ALA A 38 -0.43 34.89 -13.97
CA ALA A 38 0.00 33.55 -13.58
C ALA A 38 0.92 32.94 -14.67
N PRO A 39 1.92 32.11 -14.31
CA PRO A 39 2.83 31.53 -15.27
C PRO A 39 2.11 30.52 -16.17
N GLU A 40 2.47 30.50 -17.45
CA GLU A 40 1.96 29.55 -18.43
C GLU A 40 2.85 28.30 -18.43
N CYS A 41 2.23 27.13 -18.23
CA CYS A 41 2.91 25.84 -18.13
C CYS A 41 2.69 24.98 -19.38
N SER A 42 3.75 24.37 -19.89
CA SER A 42 3.68 23.39 -20.97
C SER A 42 4.52 22.15 -20.66
N PRO A 43 3.92 20.93 -20.65
CA PRO A 43 2.47 20.66 -20.69
C PRO A 43 1.73 21.24 -19.46
N SER A 44 0.39 21.15 -19.44
CA SER A 44 -0.42 21.57 -18.29
C SER A 44 0.00 20.82 -17.01
N LEU A 45 -0.18 21.47 -15.86
CA LEU A 45 -0.01 20.82 -14.56
C LEU A 45 -1.12 19.79 -14.27
N GLU A 46 -2.28 19.94 -14.91
CA GLU A 46 -3.48 19.12 -14.66
C GLU A 46 -3.49 17.84 -15.49
N ALA A 47 -2.79 17.83 -16.62
CA ALA A 47 -2.77 16.71 -17.54
C ALA A 47 -1.37 16.50 -18.15
N PRO A 48 -0.93 15.25 -18.29
CA PRO A 48 0.36 14.95 -18.91
C PRO A 48 0.39 15.43 -20.37
N GLY A 49 1.56 15.88 -20.80
CA GLY A 49 1.84 16.13 -22.22
C GLY A 49 2.11 14.83 -22.98
N ALA A 50 2.75 14.96 -24.14
CA ALA A 50 3.18 13.81 -24.95
C ALA A 50 4.22 12.92 -24.25
N THR A 51 4.91 13.45 -23.24
CA THR A 51 5.96 12.75 -22.48
C THR A 51 5.57 12.62 -21.02
N TYR A 52 5.50 11.38 -20.54
CA TYR A 52 5.32 11.04 -19.15
C TYR A 52 6.22 9.85 -18.80
N LEU A 53 6.45 9.66 -17.50
CA LEU A 53 7.18 8.56 -16.92
C LEU A 53 6.21 7.70 -16.11
N ASN A 54 6.09 6.42 -16.47
CA ASN A 54 5.40 5.46 -15.61
C ASN A 54 6.41 4.87 -14.64
N VAL A 55 6.15 5.03 -13.36
CA VAL A 55 6.96 4.47 -12.27
C VAL A 55 6.18 3.34 -11.64
N GLN A 56 6.80 2.17 -11.54
CA GLN A 56 6.31 1.05 -10.76
C GLN A 56 7.33 0.72 -9.69
N VAL A 57 6.96 0.94 -8.44
CA VAL A 57 7.84 0.65 -7.30
C VAL A 57 7.74 -0.85 -7.02
N GLN A 58 8.90 -1.51 -6.94
CA GLN A 58 9.01 -2.93 -6.59
C GLN A 58 9.98 -3.11 -5.42
N GLY A 59 9.77 -4.14 -4.60
CA GLY A 59 10.64 -4.43 -3.48
C GLY A 59 10.04 -5.44 -2.49
N PRO A 60 10.59 -5.55 -1.27
CA PRO A 60 10.01 -6.38 -0.23
C PRO A 60 8.67 -5.80 0.27
N PRO A 61 7.78 -6.62 0.86
CA PRO A 61 6.52 -6.13 1.39
C PRO A 61 6.72 -5.04 2.45
N THR A 62 5.90 -4.00 2.44
CA THR A 62 5.95 -2.91 3.42
C THR A 62 4.60 -2.73 4.12
N GLN A 63 4.64 -2.05 5.26
CA GLN A 63 3.43 -1.66 5.96
C GLN A 63 2.73 -0.60 5.12
N SER A 64 1.40 -0.70 5.02
CA SER A 64 0.59 0.40 4.47
C SER A 64 0.57 1.58 5.44
N GLU A 65 0.27 2.77 4.96
CA GLU A 65 0.03 3.94 5.82
C GLU A 65 -1.23 3.76 6.70
N ALA A 66 -2.16 2.89 6.28
CA ALA A 66 -3.31 2.52 7.09
C ALA A 66 -2.90 1.58 8.24
N LEU A 67 -3.28 1.95 9.46
CA LEU A 67 -3.04 1.14 10.65
C LEU A 67 -3.90 -0.13 10.64
N PRO A 68 -3.44 -1.23 11.26
CA PRO A 68 -4.28 -2.39 11.49
C PRO A 68 -5.49 -2.03 12.36
N THR A 69 -6.63 -2.66 12.10
CA THR A 69 -7.88 -2.40 12.82
C THR A 69 -8.49 -3.68 13.38
N VAL A 70 -9.23 -3.53 14.48
CA VAL A 70 -10.05 -4.59 15.08
C VAL A 70 -11.48 -4.07 15.12
N GLN A 71 -12.41 -4.78 14.47
CA GLN A 71 -13.81 -4.40 14.42
C GLN A 71 -14.68 -5.49 15.07
N LYS A 72 -15.39 -5.14 16.14
CA LYS A 72 -16.44 -6.01 16.72
C LYS A 72 -17.64 -6.05 15.77
N LEU A 73 -18.05 -7.25 15.37
CA LEU A 73 -19.18 -7.46 14.47
C LEU A 73 -20.48 -7.43 15.29
N HIS A 74 -21.26 -6.36 15.18
CA HIS A 74 -22.34 -6.01 16.13
C HIS A 74 -23.46 -7.07 16.28
N SER A 75 -23.55 -8.03 15.37
CA SER A 75 -24.56 -9.10 15.37
C SER A 75 -24.05 -10.46 15.85
N SER A 76 -22.77 -10.56 16.22
CA SER A 76 -22.13 -11.82 16.61
C SER A 76 -21.10 -11.54 17.69
N ASP A 77 -20.82 -12.51 18.55
CA ASP A 77 -19.70 -12.43 19.48
C ASP A 77 -18.36 -12.65 18.73
N SER A 78 -18.13 -11.86 17.67
CA SER A 78 -17.01 -12.03 16.74
C SER A 78 -16.31 -10.71 16.50
N ALA A 79 -15.01 -10.78 16.20
CA ALA A 79 -14.21 -9.64 15.81
C ALA A 79 -13.49 -9.91 14.48
N LEU A 80 -13.32 -8.86 13.68
CA LEU A 80 -12.55 -8.89 12.44
C LEU A 80 -11.28 -8.06 12.61
N VAL A 81 -10.13 -8.72 12.53
CA VAL A 81 -8.82 -8.08 12.49
C VAL A 81 -8.45 -7.85 11.03
N THR A 82 -8.17 -6.60 10.68
CA THR A 82 -7.73 -6.22 9.32
C THR A 82 -6.34 -5.64 9.37
N VAL A 83 -5.41 -6.23 8.60
CA VAL A 83 -4.04 -5.75 8.47
C VAL A 83 -3.80 -5.27 7.04
N HIS A 84 -3.29 -4.05 6.91
CA HIS A 84 -3.00 -3.44 5.62
C HIS A 84 -1.50 -3.59 5.29
N TYR A 85 -1.19 -4.07 4.09
CA TYR A 85 0.18 -4.20 3.61
C TYR A 85 0.27 -3.81 2.14
N CYS A 86 1.46 -3.43 1.67
CA CYS A 86 1.71 -3.18 0.26
C CYS A 86 2.83 -4.07 -0.24
N ALA A 87 2.68 -4.62 -1.43
CA ALA A 87 3.65 -5.54 -2.02
C ALA A 87 3.54 -5.51 -3.54
N GLU A 88 4.69 -5.31 -4.18
CA GLU A 88 4.86 -5.50 -5.61
C GLU A 88 6.27 -6.07 -5.82
N PRO A 89 6.43 -7.26 -6.44
CA PRO A 89 5.41 -8.15 -7.00
C PRO A 89 4.48 -8.76 -5.95
N LEU A 90 3.30 -9.16 -6.41
CA LEU A 90 2.27 -9.80 -5.60
C LEU A 90 2.78 -11.08 -4.92
N PRO A 91 2.50 -11.27 -3.61
CA PRO A 91 2.73 -12.53 -2.90
C PRO A 91 2.00 -13.71 -3.56
N LYS A 92 2.63 -14.89 -3.60
CA LYS A 92 2.00 -16.13 -4.09
C LYS A 92 1.11 -16.74 -3.02
N LEU A 93 -0.19 -16.56 -3.17
CA LEU A 93 -1.18 -17.16 -2.28
C LEU A 93 -1.28 -18.69 -2.45
N PRO A 94 -1.64 -19.44 -1.39
CA PRO A 94 -1.88 -18.98 -0.02
C PRO A 94 -0.62 -18.97 0.86
N ARG A 95 0.56 -19.28 0.30
CA ARG A 95 1.78 -19.58 1.07
C ARG A 95 2.54 -18.33 1.52
N ASP A 96 2.51 -17.28 0.71
CA ASP A 96 3.31 -16.09 0.95
C ASP A 96 2.59 -15.06 1.83
N VAL A 97 1.34 -15.31 2.20
CA VAL A 97 0.57 -14.48 3.15
C VAL A 97 -0.06 -15.39 4.17
N VAL A 98 0.38 -15.26 5.43
CA VAL A 98 0.04 -16.18 6.52
C VAL A 98 -0.20 -15.38 7.79
N PHE A 99 -1.25 -15.69 8.54
CA PHE A 99 -1.39 -15.22 9.91
C PHE A 99 -0.70 -16.19 10.87
N SER A 100 -0.04 -15.67 11.88
CA SER A 100 0.55 -16.45 12.97
C SER A 100 -0.10 -16.00 14.28
N VAL A 101 -0.79 -16.93 14.96
CA VAL A 101 -1.42 -16.71 16.26
C VAL A 101 -0.68 -17.56 17.28
N ASP A 102 0.04 -16.93 18.21
CA ASP A 102 0.91 -17.62 19.18
C ASP A 102 1.79 -18.69 18.52
N GLN A 103 2.44 -18.33 17.41
CA GLN A 103 3.30 -19.20 16.58
C GLN A 103 2.57 -20.26 15.73
N ASN A 104 1.25 -20.41 15.85
CA ASN A 104 0.46 -21.28 14.98
C ASN A 104 0.15 -20.57 13.67
N GLU A 105 0.60 -21.13 12.55
CA GLU A 105 0.42 -20.54 11.23
C GLU A 105 -0.90 -20.95 10.59
N LEU A 106 -1.62 -19.94 10.09
CA LEU A 106 -2.89 -20.03 9.40
C LEU A 106 -2.70 -19.51 7.97
N GLN A 107 -2.88 -20.39 7.00
CA GLN A 107 -3.04 -20.03 5.60
C GLN A 107 -4.48 -19.60 5.30
N ILE A 108 -4.68 -18.97 4.15
CA ILE A 108 -6.02 -18.54 3.72
C ILE A 108 -7.01 -19.71 3.74
N GLY A 109 -8.16 -19.49 4.38
CA GLY A 109 -9.22 -20.48 4.57
C GLY A 109 -9.02 -21.41 5.76
N GLN A 110 -7.85 -21.42 6.40
CA GLN A 110 -7.59 -22.24 7.58
C GLN A 110 -8.11 -21.58 8.85
N ALA A 111 -8.41 -22.42 9.83
CA ALA A 111 -8.80 -22.02 11.17
C ALA A 111 -8.00 -22.77 12.22
N TRP A 112 -7.78 -22.12 13.36
CA TRP A 112 -7.16 -22.70 14.55
C TRP A 112 -7.83 -22.06 15.76
N GLN A 113 -8.41 -22.91 16.62
CA GLN A 113 -9.30 -22.46 17.68
C GLN A 113 -10.45 -21.59 17.10
N ASN A 114 -10.67 -20.42 17.65
CA ASN A 114 -11.64 -19.42 17.20
C ASN A 114 -11.09 -18.46 16.13
N PHE A 115 -9.82 -18.60 15.72
CA PHE A 115 -9.20 -17.76 14.70
C PHE A 115 -9.36 -18.40 13.31
N ARG A 116 -9.80 -17.62 12.32
CA ARG A 116 -9.96 -18.04 10.93
C ARG A 116 -9.40 -17.01 9.97
N PHE A 117 -8.48 -17.41 9.11
CA PHE A 117 -7.97 -16.52 8.07
C PHE A 117 -8.94 -16.50 6.89
N GLU A 118 -9.72 -15.42 6.75
CA GLU A 118 -10.71 -15.27 5.68
C GLU A 118 -10.06 -15.09 4.30
N GLY A 119 -8.95 -14.37 4.25
CA GLY A 119 -8.18 -14.16 3.03
C GLY A 119 -7.73 -12.72 2.81
N THR A 120 -7.34 -12.43 1.58
CA THR A 120 -6.82 -11.11 1.20
C THR A 120 -7.64 -10.44 0.12
N THR A 121 -7.83 -9.13 0.21
CA THR A 121 -8.50 -8.31 -0.81
C THR A 121 -7.63 -7.13 -1.21
N GLN A 122 -7.66 -6.73 -2.48
CA GLN A 122 -6.98 -5.53 -2.93
C GLN A 122 -7.67 -4.26 -2.38
N ASN A 123 -6.89 -3.27 -1.96
CA ASN A 123 -7.39 -1.95 -1.66
C ASN A 123 -7.45 -1.12 -2.95
N ASN A 124 -8.64 -0.75 -3.40
CA ASN A 124 -8.82 -0.02 -4.66
C ASN A 124 -8.34 1.43 -4.60
N THR A 125 -8.09 1.96 -3.40
CA THR A 125 -7.74 3.37 -3.20
C THR A 125 -6.22 3.62 -3.27
N VAL A 126 -5.40 2.61 -2.97
CA VAL A 126 -3.93 2.74 -2.97
C VAL A 126 -3.32 1.62 -3.80
N PRO A 127 -2.57 1.93 -4.87
CA PRO A 127 -1.93 0.92 -5.73
C PRO A 127 -1.06 -0.05 -4.93
N ASN A 128 -1.07 -1.32 -5.33
CA ASN A 128 -0.24 -2.40 -4.76
C ASN A 128 -0.44 -2.63 -3.26
N CYS A 129 -1.51 -2.11 -2.67
CA CYS A 129 -1.86 -2.31 -1.27
C CYS A 129 -3.07 -3.24 -1.13
N HIS A 130 -3.03 -4.06 -0.09
CA HIS A 130 -3.93 -5.17 0.15
C HIS A 130 -4.34 -5.21 1.63
N LEU A 131 -5.44 -5.90 1.88
CA LEU A 131 -6.01 -6.16 3.19
C LEU A 131 -5.91 -7.65 3.46
N ALA A 132 -5.42 -8.07 4.63
CA ALA A 132 -5.56 -9.42 5.14
C ALA A 132 -6.55 -9.42 6.30
N LYS A 133 -7.49 -10.38 6.30
CA LYS A 133 -8.61 -10.42 7.24
C LYS A 133 -8.59 -11.69 8.08
N LEU A 134 -8.49 -11.54 9.40
CA LEU A 134 -8.57 -12.63 10.37
C LEU A 134 -9.84 -12.47 11.19
N LEU A 135 -10.73 -13.46 11.12
CA LEU A 135 -11.94 -13.54 11.93
C LEU A 135 -11.63 -14.22 13.26
N ILE A 136 -12.18 -13.69 14.34
CA ILE A 136 -12.17 -14.29 15.68
C ILE A 136 -13.64 -14.58 16.03
N SER A 137 -14.02 -15.84 16.22
CA SER A 137 -15.40 -16.22 16.52
C SER A 137 -15.50 -17.57 17.27
N PRO A 138 -16.08 -17.62 18.48
CA PRO A 138 -16.46 -16.47 19.31
C PRO A 138 -15.22 -15.74 19.88
N VAL A 139 -15.38 -14.49 20.30
CA VAL A 139 -14.36 -13.73 21.04
C VAL A 139 -14.41 -14.12 22.52
N SER A 140 -13.25 -14.32 23.11
CA SER A 140 -13.07 -14.62 24.53
C SER A 140 -12.09 -13.63 25.16
N ASP A 141 -12.15 -13.47 26.48
CA ASP A 141 -11.19 -12.60 27.21
C ASP A 141 -9.74 -13.03 27.00
N SER A 142 -9.49 -14.33 26.76
CA SER A 142 -8.14 -14.84 26.51
C SER A 142 -7.54 -14.33 25.19
N ASP A 143 -8.37 -13.93 24.23
CA ASP A 143 -7.94 -13.47 22.90
C ASP A 143 -7.23 -12.12 22.95
N THR A 144 -7.53 -11.30 23.97
CA THR A 144 -6.91 -9.99 24.21
C THR A 144 -5.39 -10.07 24.42
N SER A 145 -4.91 -11.22 24.91
CA SER A 145 -3.49 -11.47 25.21
C SER A 145 -2.74 -12.21 24.10
N ARG A 146 -3.42 -12.61 23.03
CA ARG A 146 -2.83 -13.42 21.95
C ARG A 146 -1.91 -12.59 21.08
N GLN A 147 -0.77 -13.17 20.70
CA GLN A 147 0.14 -12.53 19.74
C GLN A 147 -0.30 -12.88 18.32
N VAL A 148 -0.86 -11.90 17.61
CA VAL A 148 -1.29 -12.05 16.22
C VAL A 148 -0.36 -11.26 15.28
N VAL A 149 0.23 -11.97 14.32
CA VAL A 149 1.20 -11.42 13.36
C VAL A 149 0.82 -11.83 11.95
N LEU A 150 0.73 -10.88 11.03
CA LEU A 150 0.68 -11.17 9.60
C LEU A 150 2.10 -11.29 9.05
N LYS A 151 2.42 -12.42 8.43
CA LYS A 151 3.66 -12.65 7.70
C LYS A 151 3.38 -12.53 6.21
N VAL A 152 4.12 -11.66 5.53
CA VAL A 152 4.02 -11.46 4.07
C VAL A 152 5.38 -11.63 3.45
N GLN A 153 5.44 -12.37 2.36
CA GLN A 153 6.64 -12.63 1.58
C GLN A 153 6.39 -12.34 0.09
N ASN A 154 7.44 -11.95 -0.62
CA ASN A 154 7.48 -11.98 -2.07
C ASN A 154 8.89 -12.33 -2.55
N THR A 155 9.16 -12.15 -3.85
CA THR A 155 10.47 -12.46 -4.45
C THR A 155 11.63 -11.61 -3.92
N TYR A 156 11.36 -10.46 -3.31
CA TYR A 156 12.39 -9.54 -2.82
C TYR A 156 12.63 -9.64 -1.31
N GLY A 157 11.75 -10.31 -0.57
CA GLY A 157 11.94 -10.56 0.86
C GLY A 157 10.64 -10.80 1.61
N SER A 158 10.74 -10.73 2.94
CA SER A 158 9.62 -10.94 3.86
C SER A 158 9.50 -9.83 4.89
N LYS A 159 8.28 -9.56 5.34
CA LYS A 159 8.00 -8.66 6.46
C LYS A 159 6.91 -9.21 7.36
N GLN A 160 7.03 -8.91 8.66
CA GLN A 160 6.06 -9.26 9.67
C GLN A 160 5.36 -8.00 10.16
N PHE A 161 4.04 -8.06 10.30
CA PHE A 161 3.20 -6.96 10.76
C PHE A 161 2.42 -7.42 11.99
N VAL A 162 2.62 -6.75 13.12
CA VAL A 162 1.87 -7.04 14.35
C VAL A 162 0.48 -6.44 14.21
N SER A 163 -0.57 -7.23 14.43
CA SER A 163 -1.93 -6.68 14.56
C SER A 163 -2.19 -6.26 16.00
N VAL A 164 -2.97 -5.20 16.18
CA VAL A 164 -3.27 -4.59 17.49
C VAL A 164 -4.02 -5.59 18.38
N SER A 165 -3.76 -5.51 19.69
CA SER A 165 -4.51 -6.24 20.74
C SER A 165 -5.99 -5.82 20.75
N THR A 166 -6.89 -6.77 21.00
CA THR A 166 -8.32 -6.51 21.08
C THR A 166 -8.66 -5.86 22.43
N GLU A 167 -8.43 -4.56 22.59
CA GLU A 167 -9.02 -3.75 23.69
C GLU A 167 -10.38 -3.17 23.27
#